data_AF-A0A9X6MZX0-F1
#
_entry.id   AF-A0A9X6MZX0-F1
#
_cell.length_a   1.000
_cell.length_b   1.000
_cell.length_c   1.000
_cell.angle_alpha   90.00
_cell.angle_beta   90.00
_cell.angle_gamma   90.00
#
_symmetry.space_group_name_H-M   'P 1'
#
loop_
_entity.id
_entity.type
_entity.pdbx_description
1 polymer ?
#
loop_
_entity_poly.entity_id
_entity_poly.type
_entity_poly.pdbx_seq_one_letter_code
_entity_poly.pdbx_strand_id
1 'polypeptide(L)'
;MSHTSPSRNNRTWLNGVYKSRSQRSLLLGKGAIDLLVKQNLPVTLKTVSEKSKEIDSEGKGIHPNTITTNPELNEYYKQHSKTYKKKSSSNQSLQKRSAAFPPVDYRRISAERNIKNAERKYMKMSKKELVQRLLLAEQYIAENNRTWIEEQFKKFK
;
A
#
# COMPACT_ATOMS: atom_id res chain seq x y z
N MET A 1 -28.82 30.67 -18.17
CA MET A 1 -28.82 31.22 -16.79
C MET A 1 -28.19 30.17 -15.89
N SER A 2 -26.96 30.40 -15.44
CA SER A 2 -26.19 29.48 -14.61
C SER A 2 -26.44 29.78 -13.13
N HIS A 3 -27.10 28.87 -12.43
CA HIS A 3 -27.29 28.97 -10.97
C HIS A 3 -25.99 28.58 -10.26
N THR A 4 -25.09 29.53 -10.06
CA THR A 4 -23.94 29.36 -9.16
C THR A 4 -24.44 29.45 -7.73
N SER A 5 -24.60 28.31 -7.06
CA SER A 5 -24.95 28.26 -5.63
C SER A 5 -23.83 28.92 -4.81
N PRO A 6 -24.12 29.80 -3.83
CA PRO A 6 -23.09 30.38 -2.99
C PRO A 6 -22.42 29.29 -2.15
N SER A 7 -21.09 29.31 -2.07
CA SER A 7 -20.29 28.53 -1.13
C SER A 7 -20.88 28.63 0.29
N ARG A 8 -21.42 27.51 0.81
CA ARG A 8 -22.14 27.44 2.09
C ARG A 8 -21.25 27.58 3.34
N ASN A 9 -19.94 27.79 3.21
CA ASN A 9 -18.98 27.46 4.28
C ASN A 9 -18.13 28.63 4.81
N ASN A 10 -18.72 29.81 5.05
CA ASN A 10 -18.05 30.92 5.75
C ASN A 10 -18.76 31.34 7.05
N ARG A 11 -19.36 30.39 7.78
CA ARG A 11 -19.92 30.66 9.12
C ARG A 11 -18.86 30.38 10.19
N THR A 12 -18.21 31.42 10.67
CA THR A 12 -17.13 31.36 11.68
C THR A 12 -17.55 30.67 12.98
N TRP A 13 -18.80 30.86 13.43
CA TRP A 13 -19.35 30.22 14.63
C TRP A 13 -19.44 28.68 14.51
N LEU A 14 -19.63 28.17 13.30
CA LEU A 14 -19.78 26.75 13.01
C LEU A 14 -18.43 26.02 13.15
N ASN A 15 -17.33 26.69 12.80
CA ASN A 15 -15.97 26.16 12.90
C ASN A 15 -15.57 25.85 14.35
N GLY A 16 -15.98 26.70 15.31
CA GLY A 16 -15.73 26.46 16.74
C GLY A 16 -16.42 25.20 17.24
N VAL A 17 -17.69 25.00 16.85
CA VAL A 17 -18.48 23.81 17.22
C VAL A 17 -17.89 22.54 16.58
N TYR A 18 -17.49 22.59 15.32
CA TYR A 18 -16.84 21.44 14.66
C TYR A 18 -15.51 21.07 15.30
N LYS A 19 -14.66 22.06 15.63
CA LYS A 19 -13.39 21.82 16.32
C LYS A 19 -13.63 21.18 17.69
N SER A 20 -14.55 21.72 18.48
CA SER A 20 -14.88 21.17 19.80
C SER A 20 -15.40 19.73 19.72
N ARG A 21 -16.33 19.44 18.81
CA ARG A 21 -16.85 18.08 18.58
C ARG A 21 -15.77 17.11 18.09
N SER A 22 -14.89 17.57 17.21
CA SER A 22 -13.76 16.80 16.70
C SER A 22 -12.79 16.44 17.84
N GLN A 23 -12.44 17.42 18.67
CA GLN A 23 -11.52 17.24 19.80
C GLN A 23 -12.11 16.33 20.89
N ARG A 24 -13.40 16.48 21.21
CA ARG A 24 -14.11 15.55 22.10
C ARG A 24 -14.03 14.11 21.58
N SER A 25 -14.28 13.92 20.29
CA SER A 25 -14.21 12.60 19.66
C SER A 25 -12.78 12.05 19.66
N LEU A 26 -11.77 12.89 19.48
CA LEU A 26 -10.37 12.48 19.54
C LEU A 26 -9.99 11.96 20.94
N LEU A 27 -10.34 12.70 21.99
CA LEU A 27 -10.00 12.36 23.38
C LEU A 27 -10.69 11.04 23.80
N LEU A 28 -11.99 10.93 23.56
CA LEU A 28 -12.75 9.71 23.85
C LEU A 28 -12.23 8.52 23.02
N GLY A 29 -11.88 8.76 21.75
CA GLY A 29 -11.41 7.71 20.85
C GLY A 29 -10.04 7.17 21.26
N LYS A 30 -9.11 8.06 21.63
CA LYS A 30 -7.80 7.68 22.17
C LYS A 30 -7.94 6.90 23.47
N GLY A 31 -8.73 7.41 24.43
CA GLY A 31 -8.97 6.72 25.70
C GLY A 31 -9.58 5.32 25.52
N ALA A 32 -10.55 5.18 24.60
CA ALA A 32 -11.15 3.88 24.28
C ALA A 32 -10.13 2.91 23.66
N ILE A 33 -9.29 3.37 22.74
CA ILE A 33 -8.22 2.56 22.13
C ILE A 33 -7.21 2.12 23.19
N ASP A 34 -6.76 3.03 24.05
CA ASP A 34 -5.76 2.73 25.09
C ASP A 34 -6.28 1.69 26.09
N LEU A 35 -7.55 1.78 26.48
CA LEU A 35 -8.19 0.77 27.32
C LEU A 35 -8.29 -0.58 26.62
N LEU A 36 -8.67 -0.62 25.34
CA LEU A 36 -8.72 -1.87 24.58
C LEU A 36 -7.33 -2.52 24.45
N VAL A 37 -6.30 -1.71 24.23
CA VAL A 37 -4.90 -2.18 24.21
C VAL A 37 -4.49 -2.72 25.57
N LYS A 38 -4.77 -2.00 26.65
CA LYS A 38 -4.47 -2.42 28.03
C LYS A 38 -5.19 -3.73 28.40
N GLN A 39 -6.41 -3.91 27.93
CA GLN A 39 -7.22 -5.12 28.15
C GLN A 39 -6.89 -6.26 27.16
N ASN A 40 -5.92 -6.07 26.25
CA ASN A 40 -5.58 -7.00 25.17
C ASN A 40 -6.76 -7.39 24.26
N LEU A 41 -7.78 -6.54 24.18
CA LEU A 41 -8.94 -6.73 23.33
C LEU A 41 -8.67 -6.27 21.88
N PRO A 42 -9.39 -6.81 20.89
CA PRO A 42 -9.20 -6.41 19.51
C PRO A 42 -9.61 -4.94 19.29
N VAL A 43 -8.70 -4.14 18.74
CA VAL A 43 -8.94 -2.74 18.36
C VAL A 43 -9.58 -2.70 16.97
N THR A 44 -10.91 -2.64 16.95
CA THR A 44 -11.76 -2.54 15.75
C THR A 44 -12.66 -1.32 15.86
N LEU A 45 -13.19 -0.83 14.73
CA LEU A 45 -14.08 0.33 14.74
C LEU A 45 -15.30 0.13 15.66
N LYS A 46 -15.86 -1.09 15.70
CA LYS A 46 -16.99 -1.46 16.54
C LYS A 46 -16.61 -1.46 18.03
N THR A 47 -15.53 -2.16 18.39
CA THR A 47 -15.10 -2.24 19.79
C THR A 47 -14.67 -0.89 20.35
N VAL A 48 -14.04 -0.04 19.53
CA VAL A 48 -13.72 1.34 19.92
C VAL A 48 -14.98 2.17 20.12
N SER A 49 -16.00 2.03 19.25
CA SER A 49 -17.28 2.71 19.42
C SER A 49 -17.99 2.28 20.71
N GLU A 50 -18.10 0.98 20.96
CA GLU A 50 -18.71 0.43 22.19
C GLU A 50 -17.94 0.91 23.43
N LYS A 51 -16.62 0.79 23.43
CA LYS A 51 -15.79 1.22 24.57
C LYS A 51 -15.83 2.73 24.79
N SER A 52 -15.91 3.51 23.72
CA SER A 52 -16.07 4.96 23.82
C SER A 52 -17.41 5.36 24.45
N LYS A 53 -18.45 4.53 24.30
CA LYS A 53 -19.76 4.75 24.90
C LYS A 53 -19.76 4.46 26.41
N GLU A 54 -18.99 3.45 26.83
CA GLU A 54 -18.82 3.10 28.25
C GLU A 54 -18.07 4.18 29.04
N ILE A 55 -17.07 4.83 28.44
CA ILE A 55 -16.26 5.86 29.12
C ILE A 55 -16.85 7.27 29.04
N ASP A 56 -17.79 7.49 28.12
CA ASP A 56 -18.39 8.80 27.90
C ASP A 56 -19.41 9.10 29.00
N SER A 57 -19.20 10.19 29.73
CA SER A 57 -20.12 10.65 30.79
C SER A 57 -21.52 10.95 30.26
N GLU A 58 -21.67 11.27 28.96
CA GLU A 58 -22.97 11.47 28.33
C GLU A 58 -23.58 10.18 27.75
N GLY A 59 -22.85 9.07 27.75
CA GLY A 59 -23.29 7.78 27.19
C GLY A 59 -23.54 7.77 25.68
N LYS A 60 -23.10 8.80 24.94
CA LYS A 60 -23.26 8.89 23.47
C LYS A 60 -22.14 8.18 22.73
N GLY A 61 -20.92 8.24 23.28
CA GLY A 61 -19.72 7.66 22.69
C GLY A 61 -19.37 8.29 21.33
N ILE A 62 -18.68 7.51 20.50
CA ILE A 62 -18.26 7.87 19.15
C ILE A 62 -18.81 6.86 18.15
N HIS A 63 -19.35 7.35 17.05
CA HIS A 63 -19.77 6.51 15.94
C HIS A 63 -18.56 5.98 15.14
N PRO A 64 -18.57 4.73 14.62
CA PRO A 64 -17.48 4.16 13.82
C PRO A 64 -16.97 5.08 12.69
N ASN A 65 -17.88 5.72 11.95
CA ASN A 65 -17.50 6.65 10.87
C ASN A 65 -16.69 7.86 11.37
N THR A 66 -16.90 8.31 12.60
CA THR A 66 -16.14 9.43 13.16
C THR A 66 -14.67 9.06 13.36
N ILE A 67 -14.38 7.80 13.69
CA ILE A 67 -13.02 7.27 13.79
C ILE A 67 -12.32 7.33 12.43
N THR A 68 -13.06 7.08 11.34
CA THR A 68 -12.50 7.14 9.99
C THR A 68 -12.40 8.57 9.44
N THR A 69 -13.35 9.45 9.79
CA THR A 69 -13.43 10.81 9.22
C THR A 69 -12.52 11.80 9.94
N ASN A 70 -12.29 11.64 11.24
CA ASN A 70 -11.33 12.48 11.97
C ASN A 70 -9.90 12.00 11.66
N PRO A 71 -9.06 12.81 10.99
CA PRO A 71 -7.74 12.36 10.51
C PRO A 71 -6.81 11.94 11.65
N GLU A 72 -6.77 12.70 12.75
CA GLU A 72 -5.90 12.41 13.89
C GLU A 72 -6.30 11.13 14.62
N LEU A 73 -7.61 10.91 14.79
CA LEU A 73 -8.13 9.70 15.41
C LEU A 73 -7.95 8.47 14.50
N ASN A 74 -8.12 8.65 13.19
CA ASN A 74 -7.92 7.59 12.19
C ASN A 74 -6.47 7.11 12.19
N GLU A 75 -5.51 8.05 12.22
CA GLU A 75 -4.08 7.72 12.28
C GLU A 75 -3.75 6.94 13.56
N TYR A 76 -4.23 7.41 14.72
CA TYR A 76 -4.05 6.71 15.98
C TYR A 76 -4.65 5.30 15.94
N TYR A 77 -5.89 5.16 15.45
CA TYR A 77 -6.54 3.87 15.27
C TYR A 77 -5.73 2.91 14.38
N LYS A 78 -5.18 3.39 13.25
CA LYS A 78 -4.34 2.58 12.35
C LYS A 78 -3.08 2.07 13.03
N GLN A 79 -2.48 2.87 13.92
CA GLN A 79 -1.29 2.46 14.67
C GLN A 79 -1.60 1.33 15.66
N HIS A 80 -2.79 1.28 16.26
CA HIS A 80 -3.14 0.27 17.26
C HIS A 80 -3.93 -0.93 16.70
N SER A 81 -4.53 -0.80 15.51
CA SER A 81 -5.29 -1.88 14.87
C SER A 81 -4.38 -2.92 14.21
N LYS A 82 -4.41 -4.17 14.72
CA LYS A 82 -3.69 -5.32 14.16
C LYS A 82 -4.08 -5.60 12.70
N THR A 83 -5.36 -5.44 12.36
CA THR A 83 -5.89 -5.67 11.00
C THR A 83 -5.30 -4.68 10.01
N TYR A 84 -5.22 -3.39 10.37
CA TYR A 84 -4.62 -2.37 9.51
C TYR A 84 -3.13 -2.56 9.34
N LYS A 85 -2.41 -2.89 10.42
CA LYS A 85 -0.97 -3.22 10.37
C LYS A 85 -0.66 -4.40 9.43
N LYS A 86 -1.50 -5.44 9.43
CA LYS A 86 -1.34 -6.59 8.51
C LYS A 86 -1.61 -6.20 7.05
N LYS A 87 -2.59 -5.34 6.81
CA LYS A 87 -2.93 -4.88 5.45
C LYS A 87 -1.84 -3.95 4.88
N SER A 88 -1.28 -3.06 5.70
CA SER A 88 -0.21 -2.15 5.27
C SER A 88 1.07 -2.91 4.91
N SER A 89 1.47 -3.90 5.71
CA SER A 89 2.66 -4.72 5.41
C SER A 89 2.50 -5.55 4.13
N SER A 90 1.30 -6.10 3.90
CA SER A 90 0.97 -6.80 2.64
C SER A 90 1.08 -5.86 1.43
N ASN A 91 0.50 -4.65 1.51
CA ASN A 91 0.56 -3.68 0.43
C ASN A 91 1.99 -3.19 0.16
N GLN A 92 2.79 -2.99 1.20
CA GLN A 92 4.20 -2.64 1.06
C GLN A 92 4.99 -3.75 0.35
N SER A 93 4.69 -5.03 0.62
CA SER A 93 5.30 -6.15 -0.10
C SER A 93 4.92 -6.19 -1.58
N LEU A 94 3.68 -5.82 -1.92
CA LEU A 94 3.21 -5.72 -3.31
C LEU A 94 3.89 -4.56 -4.05
N GLN A 95 4.03 -3.41 -3.39
CA GLN A 95 4.73 -2.24 -3.95
C GLN A 95 6.23 -2.52 -4.18
N LYS A 96 6.88 -3.25 -3.28
CA LYS A 96 8.27 -3.71 -3.49
C LYS A 96 8.41 -4.65 -4.69
N ARG A 97 7.38 -5.43 -5.03
CA ARG A 97 7.36 -6.27 -6.23
C ARG A 97 7.09 -5.50 -7.52
N SER A 98 6.46 -4.32 -7.44
CA SER A 98 6.27 -3.43 -8.59
C SER A 98 7.46 -2.53 -8.91
N ALA A 99 8.48 -2.51 -8.05
CA ALA A 99 9.67 -1.70 -8.25
C ALA A 99 10.67 -2.42 -9.18
N ALA A 100 10.71 -1.97 -10.43
CA ALA A 100 11.68 -2.29 -11.49
C ALA A 100 11.83 -3.77 -11.86
N PHE A 101 11.74 -4.06 -13.17
CA PHE A 101 12.02 -5.40 -13.69
C PHE A 101 13.44 -5.80 -13.27
N PRO A 102 13.63 -6.90 -12.54
CA PRO A 102 14.96 -7.31 -12.13
C PRO A 102 15.79 -7.58 -13.41
N PRO A 103 17.00 -7.02 -13.53
CA PRO A 103 17.85 -7.25 -14.69
C PRO A 103 18.10 -8.76 -14.82
N VAL A 104 17.90 -9.27 -16.03
CA VAL A 104 18.10 -10.69 -16.34
C VAL A 104 19.57 -10.89 -16.71
N ASP A 105 20.29 -11.69 -15.93
CA ASP A 105 21.64 -12.10 -16.29
C ASP A 105 21.56 -13.29 -17.28
N TYR A 106 21.67 -12.98 -18.58
CA TYR A 106 21.58 -13.97 -19.65
C TYR A 106 22.73 -14.98 -19.64
N ARG A 107 23.87 -14.68 -19.00
CA ARG A 107 25.02 -15.60 -18.90
C ARG A 107 24.73 -16.79 -17.99
N ARG A 108 23.83 -16.62 -17.02
CA ARG A 108 23.47 -17.67 -16.04
C ARG A 108 22.35 -18.58 -16.53
N ILE A 109 21.84 -18.37 -17.74
CA ILE A 109 20.79 -19.20 -18.30
C ILE A 109 21.42 -20.51 -18.79
N SER A 110 21.19 -21.59 -18.04
CA SER A 110 21.59 -22.94 -18.47
C SER A 110 20.86 -23.37 -19.74
N ALA A 111 21.58 -24.01 -20.66
CA ALA A 111 21.02 -24.65 -21.84
C ALA A 111 20.03 -25.77 -21.48
N GLU A 112 20.26 -26.45 -20.35
CA GLU A 112 19.45 -27.56 -19.84
C GLU A 112 18.30 -27.09 -18.93
N ARG A 113 17.95 -25.81 -18.97
CA ARG A 113 16.90 -25.26 -18.12
C ARG A 113 15.57 -26.00 -18.31
N ASN A 114 14.88 -26.25 -17.19
CA ASN A 114 13.55 -26.86 -17.24
C ASN A 114 12.55 -25.92 -17.93
N ILE A 115 12.14 -26.29 -19.15
CA ILE A 115 11.28 -25.50 -20.03
C ILE A 115 9.93 -25.23 -19.37
N LYS A 116 9.30 -26.26 -18.77
CA LYS A 116 7.98 -26.12 -18.11
C LYS A 116 8.00 -25.09 -16.99
N ASN A 117 9.09 -25.05 -16.22
CA ASN A 117 9.25 -24.07 -15.15
C ASN A 117 9.50 -22.65 -15.67
N ALA A 118 10.26 -22.51 -16.77
CA ALA A 118 10.47 -21.22 -17.42
C ALA A 118 9.17 -20.68 -18.01
N GLU A 119 8.42 -21.52 -18.71
CA GLU A 119 7.11 -21.19 -19.28
C GLU A 119 6.13 -20.72 -18.20
N ARG A 120 5.98 -21.49 -17.11
CA ARG A 120 5.14 -21.08 -15.96
C ARG A 120 5.54 -19.73 -15.37
N LYS A 121 6.84 -19.39 -15.38
CA LYS A 121 7.31 -18.07 -14.92
C LYS A 121 6.93 -16.97 -15.90
N TYR A 122 7.08 -17.21 -17.21
CA TYR A 122 6.70 -16.25 -18.25
C TYR A 122 5.20 -16.01 -18.31
N MET A 123 4.37 -17.04 -18.12
CA MET A 123 2.91 -16.91 -18.05
C MET A 123 2.42 -16.08 -16.85
N LYS A 124 3.25 -15.88 -15.83
CA LYS A 124 2.95 -15.02 -14.67
C LYS A 124 3.39 -13.57 -14.87
N MET A 125 4.16 -13.27 -15.92
CA MET A 125 4.60 -11.93 -16.24
C MET A 125 3.54 -11.16 -17.03
N SER A 126 3.55 -9.84 -16.92
CA SER A 126 2.70 -9.01 -17.80
C SER A 126 3.25 -8.97 -19.23
N LYS A 127 2.39 -8.68 -20.21
CA LYS A 127 2.79 -8.54 -21.63
C LYS A 127 3.95 -7.56 -21.81
N LYS A 128 3.96 -6.46 -21.05
CA LYS A 128 5.04 -5.45 -21.11
C LYS A 128 6.38 -6.02 -20.64
N GLU A 129 6.40 -6.79 -19.55
CA GLU A 129 7.64 -7.38 -19.03
C GLU A 129 8.19 -8.45 -19.98
N LEU A 130 7.29 -9.24 -20.59
CA LEU A 130 7.67 -10.26 -21.57
C LEU A 130 8.32 -9.63 -22.80
N VAL A 131 7.72 -8.55 -23.34
CA VAL A 131 8.27 -7.81 -24.50
C VAL A 131 9.63 -7.22 -24.16
N GLN A 132 9.78 -6.56 -23.01
CA GLN A 132 11.06 -5.98 -22.62
C GLN A 132 12.15 -7.04 -22.43
N ARG A 133 11.80 -8.18 -21.83
CA ARG A 133 12.73 -9.31 -21.65
C ARG A 133 13.16 -9.91 -22.99
N LEU A 134 12.27 -9.94 -23.98
CA LEU A 134 12.58 -10.43 -25.33
C LEU A 134 13.57 -9.49 -26.02
N LEU A 135 13.30 -8.19 -26.02
CA LEU A 135 14.21 -7.18 -26.61
C LEU A 135 15.62 -7.24 -26.02
N LEU A 136 15.72 -7.37 -24.69
CA LEU A 136 17.01 -7.51 -24.00
C LEU A 136 17.73 -8.83 -24.38
N ALA A 137 16.98 -9.91 -24.63
CA ALA A 137 17.56 -11.18 -25.06
C ALA A 137 18.12 -11.08 -26.49
N GLU A 138 17.37 -10.43 -27.39
CA GLU A 138 17.80 -10.20 -28.78
C GLU A 138 19.07 -9.35 -28.85
N GLN A 139 19.12 -8.26 -28.07
CA GLN A 139 20.32 -7.41 -27.97
C GLN A 139 21.53 -8.19 -27.47
N TYR A 140 21.35 -8.99 -26.41
CA TYR A 140 22.43 -9.82 -25.86
C TYR A 140 22.95 -10.85 -26.88
N ILE A 141 22.05 -11.51 -27.62
CA ILE A 141 22.43 -12.47 -28.66
C ILE A 141 23.22 -11.76 -29.77
N ALA A 142 22.77 -10.60 -30.23
CA ALA A 142 23.44 -9.82 -31.26
C ALA A 142 24.87 -9.40 -30.84
N GLU A 143 25.02 -8.89 -29.62
CA GLU A 143 26.31 -8.50 -29.05
C GLU A 143 27.27 -9.69 -28.88
N ASN A 144 26.75 -10.82 -28.38
CA ASN A 144 27.55 -12.03 -28.18
C ASN A 144 28.01 -12.65 -29.51
N ASN A 145 27.15 -12.64 -30.53
CA ASN A 145 27.51 -13.11 -31.86
C ASN A 145 28.60 -12.23 -32.48
N ARG A 146 28.47 -10.91 -32.36
CA ARG A 146 29.46 -9.96 -32.86
C ARG A 146 30.82 -10.17 -32.19
N THR A 147 30.84 -10.25 -30.86
CA THR A 147 32.08 -10.48 -30.10
C THR A 147 32.73 -11.83 -30.44
N TRP A 148 31.94 -12.89 -30.59
CA TRP A 148 32.45 -14.19 -31.02
C TRP A 148 33.12 -14.12 -32.41
N ILE A 149 32.49 -13.45 -33.38
CA ILE A 149 33.06 -13.25 -34.72
C ILE A 149 34.39 -12.48 -34.64
N GLU A 150 34.42 -11.37 -33.89
CA GLU A 150 35.63 -10.55 -33.69
C GLU A 150 36.77 -11.38 -33.06
N GLU A 151 36.48 -12.27 -32.12
CA GLU A 151 37.45 -13.18 -31.52
C GLU A 151 37.98 -14.23 -32.50
N GLN A 152 37.13 -14.79 -33.37
CA GLN A 152 37.60 -15.72 -34.40
C GLN A 152 38.60 -15.04 -35.33
N PHE A 153 38.29 -13.83 -35.82
CA PHE A 153 39.20 -13.09 -36.70
C PHE A 153 40.54 -12.73 -36.03
N LYS A 154 40.56 -12.48 -34.73
CA LYS A 154 41.80 -12.23 -33.98
C LYS A 154 42.72 -13.44 -33.92
N LYS A 155 42.19 -14.67 -33.97
CA LYS A 155 42.99 -15.91 -33.92
C LYS A 155 43.71 -16.24 -35.22
N PHE A 156 43.34 -15.60 -36.33
CA PHE A 156 43.96 -15.79 -37.64
C PHE A 156 45.00 -14.69 -37.99
N LYS A 157 45.37 -13.86 -37.02
CA LYS A 157 46.51 -12.94 -37.10
C LYS A 157 47.70 -13.52 -36.35
#